data_AF-A0A258YY90-F1
#
_entry.id   AF-A0A258YY90-F1
#
_cell.length_a   1.000
_cell.length_b   1.000
_cell.length_c   1.000
_cell.angle_alpha   90.00
_cell.angle_beta   90.00
_cell.angle_gamma   90.00
#
_symmetry.space_group_name_H-M   'P 1'
#
loop_
_entity.id
_entity.type
_entity.pdbx_description
1 polymer ?
#
loop_
_entity_poly.entity_id
_entity_poly.type
_entity_poly.pdbx_seq_one_letter_code
_entity_poly.pdbx_strand_id
1 'polypeptide(L)'
;MNIATDTRSRIIAAAKTRFHSRSYANVGIQEICDNAGVQKGSFYHFFPSKRDLAMAVIDEFADDWANGFVAEAFDPALPPMERIDYLIDAAYFWQKSIKEVHGRMLGCIFGNLTLEVSTQDDILRAKLLAIFTQAKFRFKDALEQAVAEGTIAPLDSELTAEAMLAYLEGVILLAKSQNDPELLYRLGPAIKTLRIELKRA
;
A
#
# COMPACT_ATOMS: atom_id res chain seq x y z
N MET A 1 13.15 -22.94 14.67
CA MET A 1 12.39 -23.70 13.66
C MET A 1 12.86 -23.23 12.28
N ASN A 2 13.23 -24.18 11.41
CA ASN A 2 14.08 -23.97 10.24
C ASN A 2 13.57 -22.93 9.24
N ILE A 3 14.38 -21.89 9.01
CA ILE A 3 14.30 -20.96 7.87
C ILE A 3 14.90 -21.66 6.65
N ALA A 4 14.26 -22.74 6.21
CA ALA A 4 14.34 -23.17 4.83
C ALA A 4 13.06 -22.63 4.19
N THR A 5 13.12 -21.44 3.60
CA THR A 5 11.96 -20.83 2.94
C THR A 5 11.47 -21.77 1.85
N ASP A 6 10.25 -22.29 2.02
CA ASP A 6 9.61 -23.15 1.04
C ASP A 6 9.64 -22.50 -0.35
N THR A 7 9.68 -23.33 -1.39
CA THR A 7 9.81 -22.90 -2.79
C THR A 7 8.73 -21.88 -3.16
N ARG A 8 7.51 -22.02 -2.63
CA ARG A 8 6.44 -21.04 -2.77
C ARG A 8 6.85 -19.66 -2.27
N SER A 9 7.38 -19.57 -1.05
CA SER A 9 7.81 -18.30 -0.44
C SER A 9 8.94 -17.64 -1.20
N ARG A 10 9.91 -18.40 -1.73
CA ARG A 10 10.98 -17.84 -2.57
C ARG A 10 10.44 -17.23 -3.87
N ILE A 11 9.45 -17.88 -4.48
CA ILE A 11 8.79 -17.36 -5.68
C ILE A 11 8.07 -16.04 -5.36
N ILE A 12 7.32 -15.97 -4.25
CA ILE A 12 6.62 -14.74 -3.87
C ILE A 12 7.61 -13.63 -3.53
N ALA A 13 8.66 -13.90 -2.76
CA ALA A 13 9.68 -12.90 -2.41
C ALA A 13 10.38 -12.32 -3.66
N ALA A 14 10.72 -13.18 -4.62
CA ALA A 14 11.27 -12.74 -5.91
C ALA A 14 10.27 -11.87 -6.68
N ALA A 15 9.00 -12.28 -6.73
CA ALA A 15 7.94 -11.54 -7.41
C ALA A 15 7.64 -10.19 -6.74
N LYS A 16 7.59 -10.12 -5.40
CA LYS A 16 7.40 -8.88 -4.62
C LYS A 16 8.41 -7.82 -5.02
N THR A 17 9.69 -8.20 -4.98
CA THR A 17 10.79 -7.30 -5.34
C THR A 17 10.65 -6.81 -6.78
N ARG A 18 10.27 -7.69 -7.71
CA ARG A 18 10.16 -7.37 -9.14
C ARG A 18 8.93 -6.52 -9.48
N PHE A 19 7.75 -6.85 -8.95
CA PHE A 19 6.51 -6.09 -9.20
C PHE A 19 6.54 -4.70 -8.56
N HIS A 20 7.35 -4.47 -7.51
CA HIS A 20 7.50 -3.14 -6.95
C HIS A 20 8.50 -2.27 -7.71
N SER A 21 9.63 -2.86 -8.10
CA SER A 21 10.68 -2.13 -8.80
C SER A 21 10.45 -1.97 -10.30
N ARG A 22 9.55 -2.79 -10.89
CA ARG A 22 9.28 -2.82 -12.34
C ARG A 22 7.78 -3.01 -12.58
N SER A 23 7.34 -2.64 -13.79
CA SER A 23 5.97 -2.84 -14.23
C SER A 23 5.58 -4.32 -14.17
N TYR A 24 4.42 -4.62 -13.58
CA TYR A 24 3.81 -5.95 -13.56
C TYR A 24 3.83 -6.57 -14.94
N ALA A 25 3.39 -5.85 -15.98
CA ALA A 25 3.34 -6.38 -17.35
C ALA A 25 4.72 -6.87 -17.86
N ASN A 26 5.78 -6.15 -17.53
CA ASN A 26 7.14 -6.38 -18.03
C ASN A 26 7.93 -7.48 -17.30
N VAL A 27 7.47 -7.92 -16.12
CA VAL A 27 8.17 -8.97 -15.35
C VAL A 27 7.76 -10.36 -15.86
N GLY A 28 8.70 -11.10 -16.46
CA GLY A 28 8.43 -12.44 -16.98
C GLY A 28 8.39 -13.52 -15.89
N ILE A 29 7.62 -14.60 -16.11
CA ILE A 29 7.65 -15.79 -15.22
C ILE A 29 9.07 -16.38 -15.15
N GLN A 30 9.79 -16.43 -16.28
CA GLN A 30 11.16 -16.93 -16.31
C GLN A 30 12.09 -16.08 -15.45
N GLU A 31 12.01 -14.74 -15.56
CA GLU A 31 12.78 -13.82 -14.71
C GLU A 31 12.50 -14.07 -13.22
N ILE A 32 11.24 -14.29 -12.83
CA ILE A 32 10.88 -14.62 -11.45
C ILE A 32 11.51 -15.96 -11.02
N CYS A 33 11.44 -16.98 -11.88
CA CYS A 33 12.01 -18.30 -11.60
C CYS A 33 13.52 -18.24 -11.39
N ASP A 34 14.22 -17.51 -12.26
CA ASP A 34 15.67 -17.32 -12.19
C ASP A 34 16.08 -16.62 -10.89
N ASN A 35 15.34 -15.57 -10.51
CA ASN A 35 15.58 -14.84 -9.24
C ASN A 35 15.24 -15.67 -8.00
N ALA A 36 14.22 -16.52 -8.08
CA ALA A 36 13.84 -17.41 -6.99
C ALA A 36 14.77 -18.63 -6.88
N GLY A 37 15.59 -18.93 -7.90
CA GLY A 37 16.40 -20.15 -7.96
C GLY A 37 15.53 -21.40 -8.09
N VAL A 38 14.55 -21.37 -8.98
CA VAL A 38 13.60 -22.47 -9.23
C VAL A 38 13.43 -22.72 -10.72
N GLN A 39 12.99 -23.92 -11.10
CA GLN A 39 12.64 -24.20 -12.48
C GLN A 39 11.22 -23.72 -12.79
N LYS A 40 10.96 -23.40 -14.07
CA LYS A 40 9.63 -22.98 -14.53
C LYS A 40 8.53 -24.00 -14.25
N GLY A 41 8.85 -25.30 -14.26
CA GLY A 41 7.92 -26.35 -13.85
C GLY A 41 7.50 -26.24 -12.38
N SER A 42 8.44 -25.91 -11.48
CA SER A 42 8.16 -25.67 -10.07
C SER A 42 7.25 -24.46 -9.87
N PHE A 43 7.40 -23.41 -10.69
CA PHE A 43 6.49 -22.26 -10.63
C PHE A 43 5.03 -22.68 -10.82
N TYR A 44 4.72 -23.40 -11.89
CA TYR A 44 3.34 -23.78 -12.21
C TYR A 44 2.75 -24.81 -11.24
N HIS A 45 3.58 -25.51 -10.46
CA HIS A 45 3.10 -26.33 -9.35
C HIS A 45 2.46 -25.49 -8.24
N PHE A 46 3.00 -24.30 -7.94
CA PHE A 46 2.50 -23.42 -6.88
C PHE A 46 1.54 -22.34 -7.37
N PHE A 47 1.75 -21.83 -8.58
CA PHE A 47 0.99 -20.73 -9.16
C PHE A 47 0.54 -21.08 -10.58
N PRO A 48 -0.76 -21.38 -10.79
CA PRO A 48 -1.29 -21.72 -12.11
C PRO A 48 -1.04 -20.63 -13.15
N SER A 49 -1.03 -19.37 -12.72
CA SER A 49 -0.74 -18.21 -13.56
C SER A 49 0.05 -17.12 -12.84
N LYS A 50 0.56 -16.16 -13.61
CA LYS A 50 1.19 -14.94 -13.07
C LYS A 50 0.20 -14.09 -12.27
N ARG A 51 -1.09 -14.13 -12.60
CA ARG A 51 -2.14 -13.46 -11.83
C ARG A 51 -2.29 -14.09 -10.45
N ASP A 52 -2.25 -15.42 -10.33
CA ASP A 52 -2.34 -16.10 -9.04
C ASP A 52 -1.13 -15.76 -8.15
N LEU A 53 0.06 -15.63 -8.76
CA LEU A 53 1.22 -15.09 -8.07
C LEU A 53 1.00 -13.63 -7.65
N ALA A 54 0.46 -12.77 -8.52
CA ALA A 54 0.19 -11.37 -8.19
C ALA A 54 -0.81 -11.22 -7.04
N MET A 55 -1.85 -12.06 -6.99
CA MET A 55 -2.78 -12.12 -5.86
C MET A 55 -2.03 -12.43 -4.56
N ALA A 56 -1.17 -13.46 -4.57
CA ALA A 56 -0.36 -13.82 -3.40
C ALA A 56 0.65 -12.73 -3.00
N VAL A 57 1.22 -12.01 -3.98
CA VAL A 57 2.10 -10.85 -3.73
C VAL A 57 1.32 -9.71 -3.08
N ILE A 58 0.11 -9.41 -3.56
CA ILE A 58 -0.75 -8.38 -2.98
C ILE A 58 -1.12 -8.75 -1.54
N ASP A 59 -1.48 -10.02 -1.29
CA ASP A 59 -1.75 -10.54 0.05
C ASP A 59 -0.55 -10.37 0.97
N GLU A 60 0.64 -10.80 0.54
CA GLU A 60 1.83 -10.73 1.38
C GLU A 60 2.29 -9.29 1.65
N PHE A 61 2.12 -8.35 0.70
CA PHE A 61 2.35 -6.93 0.99
C PHE A 61 1.31 -6.37 1.96
N ALA A 62 0.03 -6.74 1.80
CA ALA A 62 -1.03 -6.29 2.69
C ALA A 62 -0.83 -6.79 4.11
N ASP A 63 -0.44 -8.06 4.26
CA ASP A 63 -0.12 -8.68 5.55
C ASP A 63 1.13 -8.08 6.19
N ASP A 64 2.20 -7.84 5.43
CA ASP A 64 3.41 -7.18 5.93
C ASP A 64 3.11 -5.77 6.46
N TRP A 65 2.28 -5.01 5.75
CA TRP A 65 1.92 -3.65 6.14
C TRP A 65 0.98 -3.68 7.34
N ALA A 66 -0.05 -4.54 7.30
CA ALA A 66 -1.04 -4.69 8.35
C ALA A 66 -0.43 -5.14 9.68
N ASN A 67 0.58 -6.01 9.66
CA ASN A 67 1.28 -6.50 10.86
C ASN A 67 2.53 -5.68 11.21
N GLY A 68 2.89 -4.70 10.37
CA GLY A 68 4.02 -3.79 10.60
C GLY A 68 3.53 -2.37 10.86
N PHE A 69 4.00 -1.43 10.04
CA PHE A 69 3.77 0.00 10.28
C PHE A 69 2.30 0.40 10.34
N VAL A 70 1.36 -0.32 9.71
CA VAL A 70 -0.07 0.00 9.81
C VAL A 70 -0.63 -0.36 11.18
N ALA A 71 -0.20 -1.48 11.78
CA ALA A 71 -0.58 -1.81 13.15
C ALA A 71 -0.02 -0.79 14.13
N GLU A 72 1.23 -0.37 13.94
CA GLU A 72 1.89 0.65 14.77
C GLU A 72 1.21 2.03 14.60
N ALA A 73 0.92 2.43 13.36
CA ALA A 73 0.29 3.71 13.06
C ALA A 73 -1.12 3.81 13.63
N PHE A 74 -1.91 2.73 13.56
CA PHE A 74 -3.30 2.71 14.02
C PHE A 74 -3.47 2.00 15.35
N ASP A 75 -2.45 2.01 16.22
CA ASP A 75 -2.57 1.50 17.58
C ASP A 75 -3.69 2.26 18.34
N PRO A 76 -4.71 1.57 18.88
CA PRO A 76 -5.78 2.19 19.66
C PRO A 76 -5.31 3.00 20.88
N ALA A 77 -4.08 2.75 21.38
CA ALA A 77 -3.49 3.53 22.47
C ALA A 77 -3.07 4.95 22.06
N LEU A 78 -2.94 5.23 20.76
CA LEU A 78 -2.62 6.56 20.24
C LEU A 78 -3.88 7.41 20.08
N PRO A 79 -3.80 8.74 20.30
CA PRO A 79 -4.86 9.67 19.93
C PRO A 79 -5.23 9.54 18.45
N PRO A 80 -6.53 9.57 18.07
CA PRO A 80 -6.93 9.21 16.71
C PRO A 80 -6.28 10.03 15.60
N MET A 81 -6.04 11.33 15.82
CA MET A 81 -5.39 12.20 14.84
C MET A 81 -3.88 12.00 14.75
N GLU A 82 -3.23 11.51 15.81
CA GLU A 82 -1.80 11.18 15.80
C GLU A 82 -1.53 9.90 15.01
N ARG A 83 -2.50 8.98 14.93
CA ARG A 83 -2.41 7.79 14.07
C ARG A 83 -2.19 8.14 12.60
N ILE A 84 -2.84 9.23 12.16
CA ILE A 84 -2.70 9.75 10.81
C ILE A 84 -1.30 10.33 10.59
N ASP A 85 -0.74 11.05 11.57
CA ASP A 85 0.63 11.55 11.51
C ASP A 85 1.65 10.42 11.41
N TYR A 86 1.48 9.39 12.25
CA TYR A 86 2.36 8.22 12.26
C TYR A 86 2.35 7.51 10.90
N LEU A 87 1.17 7.33 10.29
CA LEU A 87 1.06 6.73 8.96
C LEU A 87 1.84 7.52 7.90
N ILE A 88 1.76 8.85 7.93
CA ILE A 88 2.47 9.74 6.98
C ILE A 88 3.98 9.60 7.19
N ASP A 89 4.44 9.62 8.43
CA ASP A 89 5.85 9.48 8.78
C ASP A 89 6.38 8.11 8.35
N ALA A 90 5.64 7.03 8.64
CA ALA A 90 5.98 5.68 8.20
C ALA A 90 6.08 5.59 6.67
N ALA A 91 5.12 6.18 5.95
CA ALA A 91 5.16 6.24 4.49
C ALA A 91 6.37 7.05 3.99
N TYR A 92 6.70 8.18 4.62
CA TYR A 92 7.88 8.98 4.27
C TYR A 92 9.18 8.21 4.47
N PHE A 93 9.40 7.65 5.66
CA PHE A 93 10.63 6.91 5.97
C PHE A 93 10.77 5.66 5.10
N TRP A 94 9.68 4.96 4.82
CA TRP A 94 9.69 3.82 3.90
C TRP A 94 10.13 4.23 2.49
N GLN A 95 9.53 5.29 1.92
CA GLN A 95 9.88 5.75 0.58
C GLN A 95 11.32 6.28 0.50
N LYS A 96 11.80 6.93 1.56
CA LYS A 96 13.18 7.40 1.68
C LYS A 96 14.18 6.24 1.69
N SER A 97 13.96 5.25 2.56
CA SER A 97 14.78 4.04 2.65
C SER A 97 14.82 3.26 1.33
N ILE A 98 13.66 3.09 0.69
CA ILE A 98 13.56 2.40 -0.59
C ILE A 98 14.30 3.13 -1.70
N LYS A 99 14.26 4.46 -1.71
CA LYS A 99 15.06 5.27 -2.65
C LYS A 99 16.56 5.10 -2.42
N GLU A 100 17.01 5.01 -1.17
CA GLU A 100 18.42 4.76 -0.84
C GLU A 100 18.90 3.39 -1.34
N VAL A 101 18.06 2.35 -1.18
CA VAL A 101 18.38 0.98 -1.59
C VAL A 101 18.30 0.78 -3.11
N HIS A 102 17.26 1.30 -3.77
CA HIS A 102 17.01 1.05 -5.19
C HIS A 102 17.51 2.19 -6.12
N GLY A 103 18.00 3.29 -5.55
CA GLY A 103 18.36 4.51 -6.29
C GLY A 103 17.16 5.32 -6.80
N ARG A 104 15.94 4.83 -6.58
CA ARG A 104 14.67 5.44 -7.01
C ARG A 104 13.55 5.17 -6.02
N MET A 105 12.69 6.15 -5.83
CA MET A 105 11.44 6.00 -5.08
C MET A 105 10.47 5.11 -5.87
N LEU A 106 9.88 4.10 -5.22
CA LEU A 106 9.00 3.13 -5.88
C LEU A 106 7.51 3.49 -5.78
N GLY A 107 7.12 4.32 -4.81
CA GLY A 107 5.73 4.69 -4.55
C GLY A 107 4.93 3.55 -3.92
N CYS A 108 3.60 3.68 -3.92
CA CYS A 108 2.69 2.67 -3.41
C CYS A 108 2.60 1.49 -4.38
N ILE A 109 2.88 0.27 -3.91
CA ILE A 109 2.77 -0.94 -4.74
C ILE A 109 1.34 -1.15 -5.24
N PHE A 110 0.34 -0.96 -4.37
CA PHE A 110 -1.06 -1.12 -4.74
C PHE A 110 -1.50 -0.06 -5.76
N GLY A 111 -1.05 1.19 -5.57
CA GLY A 111 -1.29 2.28 -6.52
C GLY A 111 -0.68 1.98 -7.90
N ASN A 112 0.58 1.53 -7.94
CA ASN A 112 1.25 1.15 -9.18
C ASN A 112 0.51 0.02 -9.90
N LEU A 113 0.20 -1.08 -9.19
CA LEU A 113 -0.53 -2.21 -9.78
C LEU A 113 -1.90 -1.78 -10.30
N THR A 114 -2.60 -0.92 -9.56
CA THR A 114 -3.92 -0.40 -9.96
C THR A 114 -3.86 0.33 -11.29
N LEU A 115 -2.84 1.17 -11.48
CA LEU A 115 -2.64 1.89 -12.74
C LEU A 115 -2.34 0.96 -13.92
N GLU A 116 -1.71 -0.19 -13.68
CA GLU A 116 -1.35 -1.14 -14.73
C GLU A 116 -2.47 -2.11 -15.11
N VAL A 117 -3.24 -2.61 -14.13
CA VAL A 117 -4.10 -3.79 -14.32
C VAL A 117 -5.59 -3.48 -14.37
N SER A 118 -6.05 -2.32 -13.87
CA SER A 118 -7.49 -2.08 -13.63
C SER A 118 -8.35 -2.04 -14.90
N THR A 119 -7.77 -1.80 -16.08
CA THR A 119 -8.50 -1.83 -17.36
C THR A 119 -8.43 -3.17 -18.07
N GLN A 120 -7.73 -4.16 -17.49
CA GLN A 120 -7.37 -5.41 -18.16
C GLN A 120 -7.74 -6.66 -17.35
N ASP A 121 -7.76 -6.58 -16.01
CA ASP A 121 -8.01 -7.71 -15.13
C ASP A 121 -8.94 -7.31 -13.96
N ASP A 122 -10.22 -7.68 -14.08
CA ASP A 122 -11.23 -7.38 -13.06
C ASP A 122 -10.98 -8.08 -11.71
N ILE A 123 -10.29 -9.21 -11.71
CA ILE A 123 -9.99 -9.95 -10.48
C ILE A 123 -8.91 -9.22 -9.68
N LEU A 124 -7.83 -8.80 -10.34
CA LEU A 124 -6.80 -7.97 -9.69
C LEU A 124 -7.36 -6.59 -9.30
N ARG A 125 -8.19 -5.98 -10.17
CA ARG A 125 -8.87 -4.71 -9.85
C ARG A 125 -9.70 -4.83 -8.58
N ALA A 126 -10.53 -5.86 -8.47
CA ALA A 126 -11.36 -6.09 -7.28
C ALA A 126 -10.51 -6.34 -6.03
N LYS A 127 -9.40 -7.07 -6.16
CA LYS A 127 -8.46 -7.30 -5.05
C LYS A 127 -7.84 -5.99 -4.55
N LEU A 128 -7.35 -5.14 -5.45
CA LEU A 128 -6.75 -3.86 -5.11
C LEU A 128 -7.78 -2.89 -4.51
N LEU A 129 -9.00 -2.87 -5.03
CA LEU A 129 -10.10 -2.11 -4.45
C LEU A 129 -10.39 -2.51 -3.00
N ALA A 130 -10.34 -3.80 -2.67
CA ALA A 130 -10.50 -4.28 -1.30
C ALA A 130 -9.39 -3.77 -0.37
N ILE A 131 -8.14 -3.69 -0.86
CA ILE A 131 -7.02 -3.13 -0.10
C ILE A 131 -7.26 -1.64 0.21
N PHE A 132 -7.61 -0.84 -0.79
CA PHE A 132 -7.91 0.58 -0.59
C PHE A 132 -9.13 0.80 0.31
N THR A 133 -10.15 -0.05 0.21
CA THR A 133 -11.31 0.00 1.09
C THR A 133 -10.92 -0.24 2.55
N GLN A 134 -10.03 -1.20 2.80
CA GLN A 134 -9.52 -1.47 4.15
C GLN A 134 -8.62 -0.32 4.67
N ALA A 135 -7.83 0.31 3.80
CA ALA A 135 -7.06 1.50 4.17
C ALA A 135 -7.98 2.68 4.53
N LYS A 136 -9.01 2.93 3.71
CA LYS A 136 -10.04 3.96 3.97
C LYS A 136 -10.72 3.76 5.32
N PHE A 137 -11.06 2.51 5.66
CA PHE A 137 -11.71 2.20 6.92
C PHE A 137 -10.91 2.68 8.15
N ARG A 138 -9.57 2.60 8.11
CA ARG A 138 -8.72 3.04 9.22
C ARG A 138 -8.73 4.57 9.39
N PHE A 139 -8.72 5.33 8.29
CA PHE A 139 -8.92 6.78 8.34
C PHE A 139 -10.30 7.13 8.89
N LYS A 140 -11.34 6.44 8.43
CA LYS A 140 -12.71 6.65 8.89
C LYS A 140 -12.85 6.40 10.40
N ASP A 141 -12.34 5.28 10.89
CA ASP A 141 -12.39 4.93 12.31
C ASP A 141 -11.67 5.98 13.17
N ALA A 142 -10.49 6.44 12.74
CA ALA A 142 -9.79 7.54 13.42
C ALA A 142 -10.60 8.85 13.43
N LEU A 143 -11.25 9.20 12.31
CA LEU A 143 -12.10 10.39 12.23
C LEU A 143 -13.34 10.28 13.12
N GLU A 144 -14.02 9.12 13.12
CA GLU A 144 -15.20 8.87 13.95
C GLU A 144 -14.86 8.94 15.45
N GLN A 145 -13.73 8.38 15.86
CA GLN A 145 -13.23 8.49 17.24
C GLN A 145 -12.89 9.94 17.60
N ALA A 146 -12.17 10.66 16.73
CA ALA A 146 -11.84 12.07 16.97
C ALA A 146 -13.08 12.96 17.12
N VAL A 147 -14.13 12.72 16.33
CA VAL A 147 -15.42 13.42 16.45
C VAL A 147 -16.11 13.04 17.76
N ALA A 148 -16.14 11.76 18.12
CA ALA A 148 -16.78 11.29 19.35
C ALA A 148 -16.11 11.84 20.63
N GLU A 149 -14.79 12.00 20.59
CA GLU A 149 -13.98 12.60 21.66
C GLU A 149 -14.05 14.14 21.68
N GLY A 150 -14.63 14.75 20.65
CA GLY A 150 -14.72 16.21 20.50
C GLY A 150 -13.39 16.89 20.17
N THR A 151 -12.38 16.14 19.72
CA THR A 151 -11.08 16.69 19.30
C THR A 151 -11.15 17.38 17.93
N ILE A 152 -12.12 16.98 17.09
CA ILE A 152 -12.45 17.65 15.84
C ILE A 152 -13.97 17.88 15.74
N ALA A 153 -14.38 18.90 14.97
CA ALA A 153 -15.78 19.17 14.72
C ALA A 153 -16.41 18.08 13.81
N PRO A 154 -17.70 17.75 13.99
CA PRO A 154 -18.40 16.73 13.18
C PRO A 154 -18.25 16.95 11.68
N LEU A 155 -18.03 15.90 10.90
CA LEU A 155 -17.84 15.91 9.45
C LEU A 155 -18.41 14.63 8.83
N ASP A 156 -18.45 14.54 7.49
CA ASP A 156 -18.74 13.30 6.79
C ASP A 156 -17.48 12.40 6.81
N SER A 157 -17.39 11.50 7.80
CA SER A 157 -16.21 10.65 8.01
C SER A 157 -15.93 9.71 6.85
N GLU A 158 -16.98 9.27 6.14
CA GLU A 158 -16.84 8.35 4.99
C GLU A 158 -16.17 9.07 3.81
N LEU A 159 -16.71 10.22 3.41
CA LEU A 159 -16.16 10.99 2.29
C LEU A 159 -14.85 11.69 2.65
N THR A 160 -14.67 12.10 3.90
CA THR A 160 -13.40 12.69 4.35
C THR A 160 -12.30 11.64 4.38
N ALA A 161 -12.56 10.41 4.84
CA ALA A 161 -11.60 9.31 4.77
C ALA A 161 -11.23 8.95 3.33
N GLU A 162 -12.20 8.98 2.41
CA GLU A 162 -11.96 8.78 0.98
C GLU A 162 -11.07 9.89 0.39
N ALA A 163 -11.33 11.15 0.75
CA ALA A 163 -10.50 12.29 0.34
C ALA A 163 -9.07 12.19 0.91
N MET A 164 -8.92 11.76 2.17
CA MET A 164 -7.61 11.52 2.80
C MET A 164 -6.81 10.45 2.06
N LEU A 165 -7.44 9.31 1.75
CA LEU A 165 -6.78 8.24 0.98
C LEU A 165 -6.37 8.72 -0.43
N ALA A 166 -7.27 9.43 -1.13
CA ALA A 166 -6.99 9.99 -2.45
C ALA A 166 -5.83 11.00 -2.40
N TYR A 167 -5.78 11.85 -1.36
CA TYR A 167 -4.69 12.80 -1.15
C TYR A 167 -3.36 12.11 -0.91
N LEU A 168 -3.32 11.11 -0.01
CA LEU A 168 -2.08 10.39 0.30
C LEU A 168 -1.51 9.69 -0.94
N GLU A 169 -2.33 8.95 -1.67
CA GLU A 169 -1.90 8.29 -2.92
C GLU A 169 -1.46 9.31 -3.98
N GLY A 170 -2.13 10.45 -4.08
CA GLY A 170 -1.74 11.54 -4.96
C GLY A 170 -0.38 12.14 -4.60
N VAL A 171 -0.11 12.40 -3.32
CA VAL A 171 1.19 12.90 -2.85
C VAL A 171 2.30 11.88 -3.12
N ILE A 172 2.06 10.59 -2.82
CA ILE A 172 3.02 9.51 -3.08
C ILE A 172 3.33 9.39 -4.58
N LEU A 173 2.30 9.48 -5.44
CA LEU A 173 2.45 9.45 -6.89
C LEU A 173 3.32 10.62 -7.40
N LEU A 174 3.03 11.84 -6.95
CA LEU A 174 3.80 13.03 -7.35
C LEU A 174 5.22 13.01 -6.82
N ALA A 175 5.41 12.55 -5.57
CA ALA A 175 6.73 12.36 -4.96
C ALA A 175 7.56 11.33 -5.76
N LYS A 176 6.95 10.22 -6.17
CA LYS A 176 7.56 9.22 -7.05
C LYS A 176 7.95 9.83 -8.40
N SER A 177 7.08 10.63 -9.01
CA SER A 177 7.36 11.30 -10.29
C SER A 177 8.57 12.24 -10.19
N GLN A 178 8.69 12.97 -9.08
CA GLN A 178 9.83 13.85 -8.78
C GLN A 178 11.07 13.06 -8.31
N ASN A 179 10.91 11.76 -8.01
CA ASN A 179 11.89 10.96 -7.30
C ASN A 179 12.36 11.63 -6.00
N ASP A 180 11.44 12.30 -5.30
CA ASP A 180 11.71 13.10 -4.11
C ASP A 180 10.76 12.74 -2.95
N PRO A 181 11.19 11.91 -1.98
CA PRO A 181 10.36 11.55 -0.83
C PRO A 181 10.09 12.77 0.09
N GLU A 182 10.89 13.84 0.02
CA GLU A 182 10.69 15.03 0.85
C GLU A 182 9.39 15.77 0.49
N LEU A 183 8.79 15.50 -0.66
CA LEU A 183 7.45 16.00 -0.97
C LEU A 183 6.40 15.42 0.00
N LEU A 184 6.53 14.15 0.41
CA LEU A 184 5.62 13.54 1.38
C LEU A 184 5.79 14.14 2.77
N TYR A 185 7.02 14.47 3.17
CA TYR A 185 7.26 15.21 4.42
C TYR A 185 6.63 16.61 4.40
N ARG A 186 6.74 17.33 3.27
CA ARG A 186 6.20 18.69 3.13
C ARG A 186 4.67 18.74 3.04
N LEU A 187 4.07 17.81 2.28
CA LEU A 187 2.64 17.85 1.96
C LEU A 187 1.81 16.87 2.78
N GLY A 188 2.40 15.78 3.27
CA GLY A 188 1.72 14.74 4.04
C GLY A 188 0.85 15.30 5.17
N PRO A 189 1.38 16.15 6.07
CA PRO A 189 0.62 16.68 7.21
C PRO A 189 -0.67 17.43 6.85
N ALA A 190 -0.78 17.98 5.63
CA ALA A 190 -1.98 18.68 5.19
C ALA A 190 -3.19 17.74 5.01
N ILE A 191 -3.00 16.42 4.97
CA ILE A 191 -4.09 15.43 4.92
C ILE A 191 -5.12 15.65 6.04
N LYS A 192 -4.69 16.05 7.25
CA LYS A 192 -5.57 16.30 8.42
C LYS A 192 -6.44 17.55 8.28
N THR A 193 -6.16 18.40 7.28
CA THR A 193 -6.96 19.59 6.98
C THR A 193 -8.13 19.29 6.03
N LEU A 194 -8.13 18.11 5.41
CA LEU A 194 -9.19 17.67 4.51
C LEU A 194 -10.48 17.46 5.31
N ARG A 195 -11.57 18.02 4.78
CA ARG A 195 -12.86 18.01 5.44
C ARG A 195 -13.97 18.07 4.40
N ILE A 196 -14.82 17.05 4.42
CA ILE A 196 -16.09 17.05 3.71
C ILE A 196 -17.19 17.28 4.75
N GLU A 197 -17.94 18.38 4.59
CA GLU A 197 -19.04 18.70 5.49
C GLU A 197 -20.19 17.70 5.36
N LEU A 198 -20.89 17.44 6.46
CA LEU A 198 -22.15 16.71 6.42
C LEU A 198 -23.10 17.40 5.45
N LYS A 199 -23.74 16.63 4.57
CA LYS A 199 -24.81 17.17 3.74
C LYS A 199 -25.87 17.76 4.67
N ARG A 200 -26.16 19.05 4.50
CA ARG A 200 -27.33 19.66 5.15
C ARG A 200 -28.56 18.93 4.60
N ALA A 201 -29.34 18.35 5.50
CA ALA A 201 -30.67 17.82 5.18
C ALA A 201 -31.60 18.93 4.72
#